data_AF-G9KLP7-F1
#
_entry.id   AF-G9KLP7-F1
#
_cell.length_a   1.000
_cell.length_b   1.000
_cell.length_c   1.000
_cell.angle_alpha   90.00
_cell.angle_beta   90.00
_cell.angle_gamma   90.00
#
_symmetry.space_group_name_H-M   'P 1'
#
loop_
_entity.id
_entity.type
_entity.pdbx_description
1 polymer ?
#
loop_
_entity_poly.entity_id
_entity_poly.type
_entity_poly.pdbx_seq_one_letter_code
_entity_poly.pdbx_strand_id
1 'polypeptide(L)'
;MVEVMELPRSRVNASMLAQFIDRPVCFVGRLEKIHPTGKMFILSDGEGKNGTIELMEPLDEEISGIVEVVGKVTAKATIMCASYVQFKEDNHP
;
A
#
# COMPACT_ATOMS: atom_id res chain seq x y z
N MET A 1 -13.85 -7.25 1.99
CA MET A 1 -13.03 -6.29 1.22
C MET A 1 -13.83 -5.11 0.71
N VAL A 2 -15.06 -5.31 0.19
CA VAL A 2 -15.99 -4.22 -0.18
C VAL A 2 -16.18 -3.19 0.94
N GLU A 3 -16.24 -3.65 2.19
CA GLU A 3 -16.38 -2.80 3.38
C GLU A 3 -15.28 -1.73 3.55
N VAL A 4 -14.03 -2.01 3.14
CA VAL A 4 -12.93 -1.01 3.27
C VAL A 4 -13.13 0.17 2.31
N MET A 5 -13.78 -0.06 1.17
CA MET A 5 -14.03 0.97 0.16
C MET A 5 -15.16 1.93 0.56
N GLU A 6 -16.09 1.46 1.39
CA GLU A 6 -17.25 2.24 1.86
C GLU A 6 -16.95 3.05 3.13
N LEU A 7 -15.83 2.78 3.80
CA LEU A 7 -15.42 3.49 5.01
C LEU A 7 -14.47 4.67 4.69
N PRO A 8 -14.45 5.71 5.55
CA PRO A 8 -13.42 6.75 5.50
C PRO A 8 -12.02 6.14 5.65
N ARG A 9 -11.10 6.50 4.75
CA ARG A 9 -9.73 6.00 4.71
C ARG A 9 -8.76 7.12 5.07
N SER A 10 -8.06 6.96 6.19
CA SER A 10 -7.06 7.96 6.61
C SER A 10 -5.83 7.86 5.72
N ARG A 11 -5.36 8.98 5.17
CA ARG A 11 -4.06 9.04 4.48
C ARG A 11 -2.94 9.03 5.53
N VAL A 12 -2.05 8.05 5.46
CA VAL A 12 -1.01 7.81 6.48
C VAL A 12 0.36 7.57 5.83
N ASN A 13 1.43 7.83 6.60
CA ASN A 13 2.80 7.43 6.26
C ASN A 13 3.20 6.16 7.06
N ALA A 14 4.43 5.64 6.85
CA ALA A 14 4.86 4.38 7.46
C ALA A 14 4.99 4.48 8.98
N SER A 15 5.36 5.65 9.50
CA SER A 15 5.51 5.88 10.95
C SER A 15 4.18 5.85 11.70
N MET A 16 3.07 6.08 10.99
CA MET A 16 1.74 6.10 11.57
C MET A 16 1.10 4.71 11.64
N LEU A 17 1.61 3.69 10.94
CA LEU A 17 0.93 2.38 10.81
C LEU A 17 0.56 1.75 12.16
N ALA A 18 1.47 1.81 13.15
CA ALA A 18 1.21 1.28 14.49
C ALA A 18 0.04 1.96 15.23
N GLN A 19 -0.32 3.20 14.87
CA GLN A 19 -1.45 3.94 15.46
C GLN A 19 -2.77 3.64 14.75
N PHE A 20 -2.72 3.02 13.57
CA PHE A 20 -3.87 2.74 12.70
C PHE A 20 -4.18 1.24 12.60
N ILE A 21 -3.63 0.40 13.49
CA ILE A 21 -3.94 -1.03 13.57
C ILE A 21 -5.46 -1.24 13.56
N ASP A 22 -5.89 -2.20 12.74
CA ASP A 22 -7.29 -2.57 12.53
C ASP A 22 -8.18 -1.46 11.91
N ARG A 23 -7.58 -0.41 11.34
CA ARG A 23 -8.31 0.68 10.67
C ARG A 23 -8.10 0.71 9.16
N PRO A 24 -9.10 1.18 8.37
CA PRO A 24 -8.95 1.43 6.95
C PRO A 24 -8.04 2.64 6.70
N VAL A 25 -7.06 2.48 5.81
CA VAL A 25 -6.07 3.50 5.46
C VAL A 25 -5.86 3.60 3.95
N CYS A 26 -5.31 4.75 3.56
CA CYS A 26 -4.75 5.01 2.24
C CYS A 26 -3.25 5.33 2.41
N PHE A 27 -2.39 4.54 1.78
CA PHE A 27 -0.95 4.66 1.85
C PHE A 27 -0.41 4.91 0.45
N VAL A 28 0.32 6.01 0.26
CA VAL A 28 0.97 6.34 -1.01
C VAL A 28 2.47 6.23 -0.82
N GLY A 29 3.14 5.48 -1.70
CA GLY A 29 4.59 5.35 -1.65
C GLY A 29 5.17 4.88 -2.97
N ARG A 30 6.50 4.98 -3.09
CA ARG A 30 7.26 4.46 -4.22
C ARG A 30 7.49 2.97 -4.03
N LEU A 31 7.29 2.17 -5.08
CA LEU A 31 7.60 0.76 -5.05
C LEU A 31 9.11 0.52 -4.92
N GLU A 32 9.49 -0.24 -3.90
CA GLU A 32 10.89 -0.62 -3.64
C GLU A 32 11.18 -2.07 -4.02
N LYS A 33 10.26 -2.99 -3.67
CA LYS A 33 10.47 -4.43 -3.86
C LYS A 33 9.16 -5.19 -3.97
N ILE A 34 9.12 -6.17 -4.87
CA ILE A 34 8.06 -7.17 -4.94
C ILE A 34 8.61 -8.51 -4.41
N HIS A 35 7.85 -9.19 -3.57
CA HIS A 35 8.19 -10.52 -3.08
C HIS A 35 8.02 -11.56 -4.21
N PRO A 36 8.86 -12.61 -4.31
CA PRO A 36 8.79 -13.59 -5.41
C PRO A 36 7.44 -14.30 -5.59
N THR A 37 6.62 -14.37 -4.54
CA THR A 37 5.27 -14.95 -4.62
C THR A 37 4.23 -14.02 -5.25
N GLY A 38 4.58 -12.75 -5.48
CA GLY A 38 3.63 -11.71 -5.92
C GLY A 38 2.61 -11.30 -4.84
N LYS A 39 2.64 -11.91 -3.64
CA LYS A 39 1.64 -11.67 -2.57
C LYS A 39 2.04 -10.60 -1.55
N MET A 40 3.19 -9.97 -1.74
CA MET A 40 3.68 -8.92 -0.87
C MET A 40 4.59 -7.99 -1.65
N PHE A 41 4.53 -6.69 -1.34
CA PHE A 41 5.47 -5.70 -1.85
C PHE A 41 5.74 -4.62 -0.80
N ILE A 42 6.82 -3.87 -1.02
CA ILE A 42 7.29 -2.82 -0.12
C ILE A 42 7.15 -1.48 -0.83
N LEU A 43 6.53 -0.52 -0.14
CA LEU A 43 6.46 0.87 -0.56
C LEU A 43 7.28 1.75 0.39
N SER A 44 8.03 2.70 -0.15
CA SER A 44 8.71 3.77 0.60
C SER A 44 7.86 5.04 0.59
N ASP A 45 7.60 5.62 1.76
CA ASP A 45 6.86 6.88 1.89
C ASP A 45 7.72 8.11 1.57
N GLY A 46 7.13 9.32 1.66
CA GLY A 46 7.83 10.57 1.40
C GLY A 46 8.97 10.91 2.39
N GLU A 47 9.13 10.15 3.47
CA GLU A 47 10.23 10.25 4.43
C GLU A 47 11.30 9.16 4.22
N GLY A 48 11.15 8.31 3.19
CA GLY A 48 12.05 7.20 2.93
C GLY A 48 11.83 5.99 3.85
N LYS A 49 10.70 5.93 4.56
CA LYS A 49 10.36 4.82 5.47
C LYS A 49 9.46 3.81 4.78
N ASN A 50 9.70 2.54 5.07
CA ASN A 50 9.04 1.44 4.38
C ASN A 50 7.72 1.02 5.06
N GLY A 51 6.68 0.85 4.25
CA GLY A 51 5.46 0.12 4.58
C GLY A 51 5.42 -1.21 3.83
N THR A 52 5.03 -2.29 4.52
CA THR A 52 4.81 -3.61 3.91
C THR A 52 3.35 -3.76 3.53
N ILE A 53 3.10 -4.12 2.28
CA ILE A 53 1.78 -4.34 1.71
C ILE A 53 1.60 -5.84 1.45
N GLU A 54 0.53 -6.42 1.98
CA GLU A 54 0.15 -7.82 1.80
C GLU A 54 -1.06 -7.93 0.87
N LEU A 55 -1.07 -8.95 0.02
CA LEU A 55 -2.14 -9.24 -0.93
C LEU A 55 -2.73 -10.63 -0.67
N MET A 56 -4.04 -10.77 -0.88
CA MET A 56 -4.71 -12.07 -0.79
C MET A 56 -4.30 -12.99 -1.95
N GLU A 57 -4.22 -12.40 -3.15
CA GLU A 57 -3.86 -13.05 -4.40
C GLU A 57 -2.56 -12.42 -4.94
N PRO A 58 -1.74 -13.17 -5.70
CA PRO A 58 -0.56 -12.59 -6.32
C PRO A 58 -0.91 -11.43 -7.25
N LEU A 59 0.03 -10.51 -7.47
CA LEU A 59 -0.07 -9.49 -8.52
C LEU A 59 -0.25 -10.17 -9.89
N ASP A 60 -1.26 -9.72 -10.64
CA ASP A 60 -1.50 -10.16 -12.03
C ASP A 60 -0.65 -9.38 -13.05
N GLU A 61 -0.13 -8.21 -12.65
CA GLU A 61 0.66 -7.30 -13.47
C GLU A 61 1.89 -6.79 -12.73
N GLU A 62 2.91 -6.40 -13.49
CA GLU A 62 4.07 -5.71 -12.94
C GLU A 62 3.66 -4.28 -12.55
N ILE A 63 3.97 -3.91 -11.31
CA ILE A 63 3.72 -2.58 -10.78
C ILE A 63 5.05 -1.84 -10.66
N SER A 64 5.05 -0.51 -10.80
CA SER A 64 6.25 0.32 -10.66
C SER A 64 5.90 1.75 -10.20
N GLY A 65 6.92 2.57 -9.94
CA GLY A 65 6.75 3.99 -9.64
C GLY A 65 5.99 4.26 -8.34
N ILE A 66 5.14 5.28 -8.35
CA ILE A 66 4.29 5.65 -7.20
C ILE A 66 2.99 4.84 -7.22
N VAL A 67 2.67 4.21 -6.10
CA VAL A 67 1.47 3.39 -5.93
C VAL A 67 0.66 3.92 -4.74
N GLU A 68 -0.64 4.13 -4.95
CA GLU A 68 -1.62 4.35 -3.90
C GLU A 68 -2.25 3.00 -3.51
N VAL A 69 -2.15 2.62 -2.25
CA VAL A 69 -2.74 1.40 -1.69
C VAL A 69 -3.85 1.78 -0.73
N VAL A 70 -5.01 1.16 -0.91
CA VAL A 70 -6.12 1.18 0.04
C VAL A 70 -6.22 -0.18 0.70
N GLY A 71 -6.27 -0.20 2.03
CA GLY A 71 -6.31 -1.45 2.78
C GLY A 71 -6.60 -1.25 4.26
N LYS A 72 -6.51 -2.33 5.02
CA LYS A 72 -6.66 -2.34 6.47
C LYS A 72 -5.32 -2.64 7.12
N VAL A 73 -4.92 -1.86 8.12
CA VAL A 73 -3.66 -2.14 8.82
C VAL A 73 -3.82 -3.40 9.68
N THR A 74 -2.89 -4.34 9.57
CA THR A 74 -2.87 -5.60 10.31
C THR A 74 -2.26 -5.43 11.70
N ALA A 75 -2.38 -6.45 12.56
CA ALA A 75 -1.73 -6.47 13.87
C ALA A 75 -0.18 -6.37 13.83
N LYS A 76 0.44 -6.63 12.67
CA LYS A 76 1.90 -6.52 12.47
C LYS A 76 2.34 -5.15 11.93
N ALA A 77 1.45 -4.16 11.92
CA ALA A 77 1.67 -2.85 11.29
C ALA A 77 2.02 -2.95 9.79
N THR A 78 1.50 -3.97 9.11
CA THR A 78 1.48 -4.07 7.63
C THR A 78 0.10 -3.66 7.11
N ILE A 79 -0.08 -3.52 5.80
CA ILE A 79 -1.38 -3.20 5.20
C ILE A 79 -1.88 -4.41 4.40
N MET A 80 -3.02 -4.98 4.81
CA MET A 80 -3.75 -5.92 3.97
C MET A 80 -4.48 -5.13 2.87
N CYS A 81 -3.96 -5.23 1.65
CA CYS A 81 -4.42 -4.47 0.50
C CYS A 81 -5.80 -4.96 0.03
N ALA A 82 -6.72 -4.02 -0.14
CA ALA A 82 -8.02 -4.26 -0.78
C ALA A 82 -8.01 -3.80 -2.24
N SER A 83 -7.28 -2.74 -2.56
CA SER A 83 -7.07 -2.24 -3.93
C SER A 83 -5.82 -1.38 -3.99
N TYR A 84 -5.21 -1.30 -5.17
CA TYR A 84 -4.11 -0.39 -5.45
C TYR A 84 -4.32 0.31 -6.79
N VAL A 85 -3.70 1.48 -6.96
CA VAL A 85 -3.67 2.25 -8.20
C VAL A 85 -2.25 2.76 -8.41
N GLN A 86 -1.69 2.53 -9.60
CA GLN A 86 -0.42 3.13 -10.02
C GLN A 86 -0.67 4.57 -10.46
N PHE A 87 0.08 5.53 -9.92
CA PHE A 87 0.02 6.90 -10.36
C PHE A 87 0.79 7.05 -11.66
N LYS A 88 0.19 7.72 -12.65
CA LYS A 88 0.83 8.01 -13.92
C LYS A 88 1.99 8.98 -13.68
N GLU A 89 3.22 8.51 -13.87
CA GLU A 89 4.39 9.38 -13.96
C GLU A 89 4.50 9.85 -15.42
N ASP A 90 4.05 11.08 -15.71
CA ASP A 90 4.25 11.67 -17.04
C ASP A 90 5.74 11.96 -17.23
N ASN A 91 6.42 11.11 -18.00
CA ASN A 91 7.75 11.37 -18.53
C ASN A 91 7.67 12.45 -19.63
N HIS A 92 7.47 13.71 -19.23
CA HIS A 92 7.75 14.83 -20.12
C HIS A 92 9.23 15.20 -19.98
N PRO A 93 10.04 15.10 -21.05
CA PRO A 93 11.43 15.58 -21.04
C PRO A 93 11.53 17.10 -20.85
#